data_AF-A0A5D2S3I7-F1
#
_entry.id   AF-A0A5D2S3I7-F1
#
_cell.length_a   1.000
_cell.length_b   1.000
_cell.length_c   1.000
_cell.angle_alpha   90.00
_cell.angle_beta   90.00
_cell.angle_gamma   90.00
#
_symmetry.space_group_name_H-M   'P 1'
#
loop_
_entity.id
_entity.type
_entity.pdbx_description
1 polymer ?
#
loop_
_entity_poly.entity_id
_entity_poly.type
_entity_poly.pdbx_seq_one_letter_code
_entity_poly.pdbx_strand_id
1 'polypeptide(L)'
;MAAASVTSPWLLRKAFQALAFSQPLHTNKHLSFYGNLCSFPFQYPLRSSGLCHIAQVIKGDNDVLLKGVGDKSAIEEVKHILDTARRAATRREVFHTDFLTPPVLKESMIVLQKLADVKAVAQGGYPQAERCRLSIGHSEVLTNDPNVVAAINISGNFSFQPCSHGDFLGAILGKGIAREKLGDIILQGEKGAHVLIVPELVDFLMSTLDKVANVSVSCTQIPLLALEYEPPRTQSFKTVEASLRVDALASAGFKILDLN
;
A
#
# COMPACT_ATOMS: atom_id res chain seq x y z
N MET A 1 -10.72 -65.17 -28.02
CA MET A 1 -9.73 -65.93 -27.22
C MET A 1 -8.55 -65.00 -26.98
N ALA A 2 -8.52 -64.28 -25.84
CA ALA A 2 -7.64 -64.52 -24.67
C ALA A 2 -6.13 -64.40 -25.02
N ALA A 3 -5.24 -63.66 -24.35
CA ALA A 3 -5.16 -63.08 -22.99
C ALA A 3 -4.12 -61.90 -22.99
N ALA A 4 -4.22 -60.89 -22.12
CA ALA A 4 -3.38 -60.62 -20.91
C ALA A 4 -1.84 -60.56 -21.16
N SER A 5 -0.97 -59.73 -20.58
CA SER A 5 -0.97 -58.72 -19.51
C SER A 5 0.50 -58.27 -19.28
N VAL A 6 0.72 -57.01 -18.88
CA VAL A 6 1.66 -56.53 -17.82
C VAL A 6 3.19 -56.80 -17.93
N THR A 7 4.01 -55.74 -17.95
CA THR A 7 5.04 -55.38 -16.93
C THR A 7 6.08 -54.36 -17.43
N SER A 8 6.28 -53.29 -16.65
CA SER A 8 7.55 -52.54 -16.55
C SER A 8 8.42 -53.20 -15.46
N PRO A 9 9.76 -53.06 -15.48
CA PRO A 9 10.38 -52.25 -14.43
C PRO A 9 11.70 -51.52 -14.80
N TRP A 10 11.76 -50.28 -14.31
CA TRP A 10 12.87 -49.55 -13.67
C TRP A 10 14.29 -50.19 -13.63
N LEU A 11 15.31 -49.45 -14.09
CA LEU A 11 16.63 -49.39 -13.43
C LEU A 11 17.35 -48.06 -13.70
N LEU A 12 17.76 -47.44 -12.59
CA LEU A 12 18.55 -46.22 -12.42
C LEU A 12 19.98 -46.32 -12.96
N ARG A 13 20.52 -45.20 -13.47
CA ARG A 13 21.86 -44.71 -13.08
C ARG A 13 22.02 -43.21 -13.37
N LYS A 14 22.34 -42.47 -12.31
CA LYS A 14 22.78 -41.06 -12.31
C LYS A 14 24.15 -40.93 -12.96
N ALA A 15 24.38 -39.83 -13.67
CA ALA A 15 25.70 -39.19 -13.75
C ALA A 15 25.53 -37.68 -13.88
N PHE A 16 25.98 -36.98 -12.83
CA PHE A 16 26.24 -35.55 -12.79
C PHE A 16 27.44 -35.23 -13.69
N GLN A 17 27.37 -34.14 -14.46
CA GLN A 17 28.55 -33.32 -14.73
C GLN A 17 28.13 -31.90 -15.09
N ALA A 18 28.63 -30.97 -14.28
CA ALA A 18 28.53 -29.53 -14.45
C ALA A 18 29.46 -29.09 -15.59
N LEU A 19 28.96 -28.21 -16.45
CA LEU A 19 29.80 -27.38 -17.32
C LEU A 19 29.37 -25.93 -17.16
N ALA A 20 30.28 -25.16 -16.60
CA ALA A 20 30.28 -23.71 -16.56
C ALA A 20 30.29 -23.16 -17.99
N PHE A 21 29.44 -22.17 -18.26
CA PHE A 21 29.61 -21.29 -19.40
C PHE A 21 29.49 -19.84 -18.94
N SER A 22 30.60 -19.14 -19.19
CA SER A 22 30.84 -17.73 -19.02
C SER A 22 29.98 -16.89 -20.00
N GLN A 23 29.83 -15.60 -19.68
CA GLN A 23 28.92 -14.60 -20.24
C GLN A 23 29.11 -14.32 -21.75
N PRO A 24 28.23 -13.53 -22.42
CA PRO A 24 28.42 -12.06 -22.36
C PRO A 24 27.14 -11.22 -22.32
N LEU A 25 27.34 -10.01 -21.79
CA LEU A 25 26.51 -8.82 -21.87
C LEU A 25 25.95 -8.60 -23.28
N HIS A 26 24.63 -8.41 -23.39
CA HIS A 26 24.09 -7.58 -24.46
C HIS A 26 23.09 -6.59 -23.88
N THR A 27 23.52 -5.34 -23.93
CA THR A 27 22.74 -4.13 -23.70
C THR A 27 21.57 -4.10 -24.67
N ASN A 28 20.36 -3.88 -24.16
CA ASN A 28 19.32 -3.25 -24.94
C ASN A 28 18.68 -2.14 -24.12
N LYS A 29 19.17 -0.92 -24.39
CA LYS A 29 18.52 0.33 -24.03
C LYS A 29 17.30 0.43 -24.93
N HIS A 30 16.12 0.60 -24.34
CA HIS A 30 15.04 1.49 -24.79
C HIS A 30 13.69 0.96 -24.31
N LEU A 31 13.17 1.53 -23.22
CA LEU A 31 11.73 1.74 -23.02
C LEU A 31 11.53 2.69 -21.82
N SER A 32 11.46 3.98 -22.17
CA SER A 32 10.57 5.01 -21.60
C SER A 32 10.02 4.70 -20.21
N PHE A 33 10.56 5.28 -19.12
CA PHE A 33 10.16 6.61 -18.63
C PHE A 33 8.75 7.00 -19.06
N TYR A 34 7.76 6.75 -18.21
CA TYR A 34 6.64 7.64 -17.88
C TYR A 34 5.79 7.00 -16.77
N GLY A 35 5.52 7.73 -15.70
CA GLY A 35 4.57 7.33 -14.66
C GLY A 35 4.93 7.89 -13.29
N ASN A 36 4.59 9.16 -13.07
CA ASN A 36 4.81 9.92 -11.83
C ASN A 36 4.46 9.12 -10.57
N LEU A 37 5.50 8.76 -9.82
CA LEU A 37 5.40 8.46 -8.39
C LEU A 37 4.98 9.74 -7.67
N CYS A 38 4.13 9.62 -6.65
CA CYS A 38 3.84 10.67 -5.69
C CYS A 38 5.10 10.99 -4.87
N SER A 39 6.05 11.67 -5.50
CA SER A 39 7.03 12.50 -4.83
C SER A 39 6.29 13.74 -4.34
N PHE A 40 6.04 13.81 -3.03
CA PHE A 40 5.84 15.10 -2.39
C PHE A 40 7.08 15.96 -2.70
N PRO A 41 6.97 17.07 -3.46
CA PRO A 41 8.13 17.88 -3.76
C PRO A 41 8.36 18.80 -2.57
N PHE A 42 9.22 18.39 -1.64
CA PHE A 42 9.81 19.33 -0.70
C PHE A 42 11.33 19.15 -0.74
N GLN A 43 11.92 19.74 -1.77
CA GLN A 43 13.38 19.87 -1.91
C GLN A 43 13.84 21.02 -1.03
N TYR A 44 14.55 20.71 0.06
CA TYR A 44 15.50 21.65 0.66
C TYR A 44 16.92 21.17 0.37
N PRO A 45 17.84 22.09 0.03
CA PRO A 45 19.17 21.70 -0.41
C PRO A 45 19.98 21.14 0.78
N LEU A 46 20.50 19.93 0.57
CA LEU A 46 21.57 19.37 1.39
C LEU A 46 22.77 20.32 1.35
N ARG A 47 23.13 20.92 2.49
CA ARG A 47 24.43 21.57 2.66
C ARG A 47 25.28 20.67 3.54
N SER A 48 26.24 20.01 2.88
CA SER A 48 27.29 19.24 3.52
C SER A 48 28.19 20.13 4.36
N SER A 49 28.33 19.85 5.65
CA SER A 49 29.56 20.13 6.38
C SER A 49 29.58 19.40 7.72
N GLY A 50 30.41 18.36 7.79
CA GLY A 50 31.34 18.16 8.92
C GLY A 50 30.80 17.50 10.18
N LEU A 51 31.47 16.39 10.52
CA LEU A 51 31.62 15.76 11.83
C LEU A 51 30.56 14.73 12.24
N CYS A 52 30.93 13.50 11.90
CA CYS A 52 30.44 12.23 12.41
C CYS A 52 30.78 12.10 13.92
N HIS A 53 29.75 11.99 14.76
CA HIS A 53 29.84 11.38 16.10
C HIS A 53 28.60 10.49 16.24
N ILE A 54 28.69 9.22 15.86
CA ILE A 54 28.89 8.06 16.76
C ILE A 54 27.88 8.07 17.91
N ALA A 55 26.79 7.32 17.69
CA ALA A 55 26.14 6.46 18.67
C ALA A 55 26.07 6.98 20.11
N GLN A 56 25.17 7.93 20.38
CA GLN A 56 24.52 8.11 21.68
C GLN A 56 23.38 9.12 21.53
N VAL A 57 22.38 9.02 22.41
CA VAL A 57 21.16 9.86 22.47
C VAL A 57 20.00 9.39 21.58
N ILE A 58 19.47 8.17 21.75
CA ILE A 58 18.05 7.95 21.43
C ILE A 58 17.42 6.89 22.37
N LYS A 59 17.46 7.13 23.69
CA LYS A 59 16.61 6.36 24.63
C LYS A 59 15.64 7.23 25.44
N GLY A 60 15.62 8.56 25.21
CA GLY A 60 14.85 9.50 26.03
C GLY A 60 13.98 10.53 25.30
N ASP A 61 14.21 10.83 24.01
CA ASP A 61 13.57 11.98 23.35
C ASP A 61 12.34 11.66 22.48
N ASN A 62 11.64 10.57 22.78
CA ASN A 62 10.38 10.27 22.07
C ASN A 62 9.37 11.40 22.25
N ASP A 63 9.25 11.91 23.47
CA ASP A 63 8.25 12.93 23.81
C ASP A 63 8.52 14.28 23.14
N VAL A 64 9.79 14.58 22.82
CA VAL A 64 10.19 15.77 22.06
C VAL A 64 9.84 15.63 20.59
N LEU A 65 10.02 14.43 20.02
CA LEU A 65 9.71 14.15 18.61
C LEU A 65 8.20 14.12 18.34
N LEU A 66 7.40 13.77 19.35
CA LEU A 66 5.93 13.64 19.28
C LEU A 66 5.18 14.94 19.57
N LYS A 67 5.89 16.04 19.84
CA LYS A 67 5.30 17.34 20.17
C LYS A 67 4.64 17.95 18.91
N GLY A 68 3.37 17.67 18.70
CA GLY A 68 2.59 18.12 17.54
C GLY A 68 1.60 17.11 16.97
N VAL A 69 1.56 15.88 17.49
CA VAL A 69 0.56 14.88 17.12
C VAL A 69 -0.78 15.17 17.81
N GLY A 70 -1.86 15.20 17.04
CA GLY A 70 -3.19 15.63 17.52
C GLY A 70 -3.92 14.60 18.39
N ASP A 71 -3.85 13.31 18.03
CA ASP A 71 -4.71 12.27 18.60
C ASP A 71 -3.94 11.23 19.42
N LYS A 72 -4.46 10.82 20.58
CA LYS A 72 -3.80 9.82 21.46
C LYS A 72 -3.54 8.48 20.77
N SER A 73 -4.48 7.98 19.97
CA SER A 73 -4.31 6.73 19.21
C SER A 73 -3.22 6.87 18.15
N ALA A 74 -3.18 8.01 17.44
CA ALA A 74 -2.14 8.30 16.47
C ALA A 74 -0.75 8.35 17.13
N ILE A 75 -0.63 8.93 18.33
CA ILE A 75 0.62 8.94 19.11
C ILE A 75 1.12 7.51 19.36
N GLU A 76 0.24 6.59 19.75
CA GLU A 76 0.62 5.20 20.04
C GLU A 76 1.10 4.47 18.78
N GLU A 77 0.41 4.64 17.66
CA GLU A 77 0.84 4.07 16.36
C GLU A 77 2.18 4.65 15.92
N VAL A 78 2.38 5.97 16.01
CA VAL A 78 3.64 6.63 15.66
C VAL A 78 4.79 6.14 16.54
N LYS A 79 4.55 5.93 17.85
CA LYS A 79 5.53 5.32 18.77
C LYS A 79 5.92 3.92 18.30
N HIS A 80 4.95 3.08 17.95
CA HIS A 80 5.21 1.74 17.45
C HIS A 80 6.03 1.74 16.15
N ILE A 81 5.74 2.68 15.25
CA ILE A 81 6.48 2.87 14.00
C ILE A 81 7.92 3.31 14.28
N LEU A 82 8.14 4.21 15.24
CA LEU A 82 9.46 4.64 15.64
C LEU A 82 10.30 3.49 16.23
N ASP A 83 9.70 2.64 17.05
CA ASP A 83 10.37 1.44 17.57
C ASP A 83 10.69 0.44 16.46
N THR A 84 9.84 0.34 15.45
CA THR A 84 10.12 -0.45 14.24
C THR A 84 11.27 0.13 13.44
N ALA A 85 11.36 1.46 13.28
CA ALA A 85 12.47 2.12 12.62
C ALA A 85 13.81 1.90 13.36
N ARG A 86 13.81 1.92 14.69
CA ARG A 86 15.01 1.59 15.49
C ARG A 86 15.48 0.15 15.26
N ARG A 87 14.53 -0.80 15.19
CA ARG A 87 14.83 -2.19 14.86
C ARG A 87 15.40 -2.31 13.44
N ALA A 88 14.81 -1.60 12.47
CA ALA A 88 15.31 -1.52 11.09
C ALA A 88 16.75 -0.99 11.03
N ALA A 89 17.05 0.09 11.76
CA ALA A 89 18.40 0.66 11.84
C ALA A 89 19.42 -0.32 12.42
N THR A 90 19.04 -1.05 13.49
CA THR A 90 19.94 -1.97 14.18
C THR A 90 20.20 -3.24 13.36
N ARG A 91 19.14 -3.80 12.75
CA ARG A 91 19.21 -5.08 12.02
C ARG A 91 19.64 -4.93 10.55
N ARG A 92 19.61 -3.70 10.00
CA ARG A 92 19.81 -3.43 8.56
C ARG A 92 18.87 -4.23 7.65
N GLU A 93 17.66 -4.47 8.11
CA GLU A 93 16.59 -5.14 7.37
C GLU A 93 15.48 -4.14 7.02
N VAL A 94 14.69 -4.43 5.99
CA VAL A 94 13.51 -3.65 5.65
C VAL A 94 12.31 -4.21 6.41
N PHE A 95 11.59 -3.33 7.10
CA PHE A 95 10.35 -3.65 7.79
C PHE A 95 9.18 -2.97 7.09
N HIS A 96 8.07 -3.68 6.97
CA HIS A 96 6.83 -3.17 6.41
C HIS A 96 5.78 -3.04 7.52
N THR A 97 5.15 -1.88 7.64
CA THR A 97 4.01 -1.69 8.53
C THR A 97 2.74 -2.26 7.92
N ASP A 98 1.67 -2.29 8.71
CA ASP A 98 0.31 -2.46 8.20
C ASP A 98 -0.20 -1.15 7.56
N PHE A 99 -1.44 -1.14 7.06
CA PHE A 99 -2.03 0.05 6.43
C PHE A 99 -2.32 1.11 7.48
N LEU A 100 -1.65 2.25 7.32
CA LEU A 100 -1.79 3.41 8.19
C LEU A 100 -2.83 4.37 7.63
N THR A 101 -3.49 5.09 8.54
CA THR A 101 -4.39 6.18 8.16
C THR A 101 -3.60 7.41 7.69
N PRO A 102 -4.16 8.28 6.83
CA PRO A 102 -3.50 9.49 6.36
C PRO A 102 -2.85 10.37 7.46
N PRO A 103 -3.50 10.65 8.62
CA PRO A 103 -2.87 11.45 9.68
C PRO A 103 -1.65 10.76 10.28
N VAL A 104 -1.76 9.48 10.64
CA VAL A 104 -0.67 8.69 11.23
C VAL A 104 0.50 8.56 10.26
N LEU A 105 0.21 8.33 8.98
CA LEU A 105 1.22 8.26 7.92
C LEU A 105 2.02 9.56 7.82
N LYS A 106 1.32 10.70 7.79
CA LYS A 106 1.93 12.03 7.68
C LYS A 106 2.85 12.32 8.86
N GLU A 107 2.36 12.09 10.07
CA GLU A 107 3.14 12.32 11.29
C GLU A 107 4.34 11.38 11.38
N SER A 108 4.14 10.10 11.07
CA SER A 108 5.21 9.10 11.03
C SER A 108 6.31 9.50 10.05
N MET A 109 5.94 9.96 8.85
CA MET A 109 6.93 10.41 7.85
C MET A 109 7.74 11.62 8.35
N ILE A 110 7.10 12.59 9.01
CA ILE A 110 7.80 13.76 9.59
C ILE A 110 8.80 13.32 10.68
N VAL A 111 8.41 12.38 11.53
CA VAL A 111 9.28 11.87 12.60
C VAL A 111 10.43 11.05 12.02
N LEU A 112 10.14 10.15 11.07
CA LEU A 112 11.14 9.29 10.44
C LEU A 112 12.17 10.08 9.62
N GLN A 113 11.77 11.19 8.98
CA GLN A 113 12.69 12.07 8.26
C GLN A 113 13.77 12.71 9.16
N LYS A 114 13.53 12.81 10.47
CA LYS A 114 14.52 13.32 11.43
C LYS A 114 15.59 12.28 11.77
N LEU A 115 15.37 11.00 11.46
CA LEU A 115 16.33 9.93 11.70
C LEU A 115 17.27 9.81 10.50
N ALA A 116 18.56 10.08 10.70
CA ALA A 116 19.55 10.02 9.61
C ALA A 116 19.83 8.59 9.10
N ASP A 117 19.66 7.59 9.96
CA ASP A 117 20.07 6.21 9.67
C ASP A 117 19.01 5.37 8.93
N VAL A 118 17.81 5.93 8.73
CA VAL A 118 16.66 5.19 8.21
C VAL A 118 15.95 6.00 7.14
N LYS A 119 15.53 5.31 6.07
CA LYS A 119 14.67 5.83 5.03
C LYS A 119 13.32 5.14 5.10
N ALA A 120 12.26 5.92 4.88
CA ALA A 120 10.89 5.43 4.85
C ALA A 120 10.24 5.78 3.51
N VAL A 121 9.47 4.84 2.96
CA VAL A 121 8.71 5.01 1.72
C VAL A 121 7.27 4.57 1.97
N ALA A 122 6.32 5.43 1.63
CA ALA A 122 4.89 5.14 1.69
C ALA A 122 4.43 4.46 0.40
N GLN A 123 3.71 3.34 0.52
CA GLN A 123 3.19 2.56 -0.59
C GLN A 123 1.73 2.20 -0.31
N GLY A 124 0.82 2.72 -1.12
CA GLY A 124 -0.61 2.41 -1.05
C GLY A 124 -1.15 1.71 -2.29
N GLY A 125 -0.30 1.20 -3.18
CA GLY A 125 -0.71 0.45 -4.37
C GLY A 125 -1.05 1.31 -5.61
N TYR A 126 -1.54 2.54 -5.42
CA TYR A 126 -1.79 3.50 -6.49
C TYR A 126 -1.46 4.94 -6.02
N PRO A 127 -1.30 5.92 -6.93
CA PRO A 127 -0.82 7.26 -6.56
C PRO A 127 -1.69 8.03 -5.57
N GLN A 128 -3.00 7.75 -5.53
CA GLN A 128 -3.99 8.49 -4.74
C GLN A 128 -4.53 7.68 -3.57
N ALA A 129 -3.80 6.66 -3.15
CA ALA A 129 -4.16 5.86 -2.00
C ALA A 129 -4.24 6.73 -0.74
N GLU A 130 -5.34 6.63 -0.02
CA GLU A 130 -5.52 7.26 1.29
C GLU A 130 -4.76 6.44 2.34
N ARG A 131 -4.99 5.13 2.37
CA ARG A 131 -4.31 4.23 3.30
C ARG A 131 -3.06 3.66 2.66
N CYS A 132 -1.92 3.87 3.31
CA CYS A 132 -0.62 3.42 2.82
C CYS A 132 0.11 2.59 3.87
N ARG A 133 0.95 1.66 3.41
CA ARG A 133 1.95 0.96 4.21
C ARG A 133 3.27 1.71 4.17
N LEU A 134 4.03 1.69 5.26
CA LEU A 134 5.39 2.23 5.31
C LEU A 134 6.40 1.09 5.19
N SER A 135 7.32 1.24 4.24
CA SER A 135 8.53 0.44 4.12
C SER A 135 9.68 1.22 4.75
N ILE A 136 10.25 0.68 5.82
CA ILE A 136 11.23 1.35 6.68
C ILE A 136 12.53 0.52 6.67
N GLY A 137 13.64 1.13 6.28
CA GLY A 137 14.92 0.42 6.20
C GLY A 137 16.08 1.36 5.90
N HIS A 138 17.29 0.81 5.81
CA HIS A 138 18.46 1.60 5.43
C HIS A 138 18.38 2.01 3.95
N SER A 139 18.89 3.18 3.57
CA SER A 139 18.76 3.67 2.18
C SER A 139 19.43 2.78 1.15
N GLU A 140 20.41 1.97 1.56
CA GLU A 140 21.13 1.03 0.68
C GLU A 140 20.34 -0.27 0.43
N VAL A 141 19.49 -0.66 1.39
CA VAL A 141 18.72 -1.92 1.36
C VAL A 141 17.30 -1.69 0.87
N LEU A 142 16.76 -0.49 1.09
CA LEU A 142 15.41 -0.09 0.70
C LEU A 142 15.30 -0.03 -0.83
N THR A 143 15.04 -1.19 -1.43
CA THR A 143 14.71 -1.34 -2.83
C THR A 143 13.20 -1.16 -3.00
N ASN A 144 12.77 -0.66 -4.17
CA ASN A 144 11.35 -0.65 -4.54
C ASN A 144 10.86 -2.10 -4.69
N ASP A 145 10.46 -2.74 -3.59
CA ASP A 145 9.81 -4.03 -3.64
C ASP A 145 8.37 -3.82 -4.17
N PRO A 146 8.01 -4.44 -5.30
CA PRO A 146 6.64 -4.38 -5.82
C PRO A 146 5.63 -5.12 -4.94
N ASN A 147 6.08 -6.01 -4.04
CA ASN A 147 5.20 -6.90 -3.27
C ASN A 147 4.70 -6.29 -1.96
N VAL A 148 4.87 -4.99 -1.72
CA VAL A 148 4.40 -4.37 -0.47
C VAL A 148 2.88 -4.26 -0.42
N VAL A 149 2.20 -4.14 -1.56
CA VAL A 149 0.73 -4.06 -1.61
C VAL A 149 0.22 -4.97 -2.72
N ALA A 150 -0.83 -5.73 -2.43
CA ALA A 150 -1.54 -6.52 -3.43
C ALA A 150 -2.93 -5.94 -3.68
N ALA A 151 -3.39 -6.05 -4.93
CA ALA A 151 -4.74 -5.69 -5.33
C ALA A 151 -5.54 -6.96 -5.69
N ILE A 152 -6.78 -7.00 -5.22
CA ILE A 152 -7.72 -8.08 -5.51
C ILE A 152 -8.95 -7.47 -6.16
N ASN A 153 -9.34 -8.02 -7.30
CA ASN A 153 -10.62 -7.74 -7.92
C ASN A 153 -11.69 -8.69 -7.35
N ILE A 154 -12.71 -8.11 -6.73
CA ILE A 154 -13.90 -8.80 -6.25
C ILE A 154 -15.00 -8.51 -7.27
N SER A 155 -15.32 -9.51 -8.08
CA SER A 155 -16.34 -9.43 -9.12
C SER A 155 -17.60 -10.17 -8.72
N GLY A 156 -18.76 -9.62 -9.06
CA GLY A 156 -20.07 -10.21 -8.73
C GLY A 156 -21.19 -9.56 -9.53
N ASN A 157 -22.38 -10.13 -9.48
CA ASN A 157 -23.55 -9.56 -10.13
C ASN A 157 -24.23 -8.54 -9.20
N PHE A 158 -23.78 -7.28 -9.25
CA PHE A 158 -24.33 -6.20 -8.43
C PHE A 158 -25.36 -5.33 -9.16
N SER A 159 -25.79 -5.69 -10.38
CA SER A 159 -26.78 -4.91 -11.14
C SER A 159 -28.14 -4.81 -10.45
N PHE A 160 -28.50 -5.79 -9.61
CA PHE A 160 -29.78 -5.81 -8.89
C PHE A 160 -29.68 -5.37 -7.42
N GLN A 161 -28.48 -5.42 -6.86
CA GLN A 161 -28.21 -5.04 -5.48
C GLN A 161 -26.89 -4.29 -5.42
N PRO A 162 -26.92 -2.94 -5.50
CA PRO A 162 -25.70 -2.15 -5.38
C PRO A 162 -25.13 -2.33 -3.98
N CYS A 163 -23.85 -2.72 -3.92
CA CYS A 163 -23.13 -2.83 -2.66
C CYS A 163 -22.36 -1.54 -2.38
N SER A 164 -22.43 -1.10 -1.14
CA SER A 164 -21.67 0.03 -0.63
C SER A 164 -20.26 -0.40 -0.22
N HIS A 165 -19.37 0.57 -0.02
CA HIS A 165 -18.05 0.34 0.56
C HIS A 165 -18.13 -0.42 1.90
N GLY A 166 -19.16 -0.13 2.71
CA GLY A 166 -19.38 -0.78 4.01
C GLY A 166 -19.64 -2.28 3.90
N ASP A 167 -20.29 -2.73 2.83
CA ASP A 167 -20.64 -4.13 2.62
C ASP A 167 -19.41 -4.98 2.29
N PHE A 168 -18.55 -4.49 1.39
CA PHE A 168 -17.26 -5.13 1.08
C PHE A 168 -16.37 -5.19 2.31
N LEU A 169 -16.25 -4.07 3.03
CA LEU A 169 -15.48 -4.02 4.26
C LEU A 169 -16.04 -5.01 5.30
N GLY A 170 -17.36 -5.01 5.53
CA GLY A 170 -18.00 -5.90 6.49
C GLY A 170 -17.82 -7.37 6.15
N ALA A 171 -17.93 -7.73 4.87
CA ALA A 171 -17.71 -9.10 4.40
C ALA A 171 -16.28 -9.58 4.66
N ILE A 172 -15.29 -8.72 4.42
CA ILE A 172 -13.86 -9.05 4.63
C ILE A 172 -13.53 -9.12 6.12
N LEU A 173 -13.98 -8.16 6.92
CA LEU A 173 -13.80 -8.17 8.38
C LEU A 173 -14.48 -9.39 9.01
N GLY A 174 -15.63 -9.81 8.47
CA GLY A 174 -16.36 -11.01 8.91
C GLY A 174 -15.59 -12.33 8.70
N LYS A 175 -14.54 -12.34 7.87
CA LYS A 175 -13.62 -13.49 7.70
C LYS A 175 -12.49 -13.50 8.73
N GLY A 176 -12.46 -12.53 9.65
CA GLY A 176 -11.43 -12.43 10.70
C GLY A 176 -10.18 -11.66 10.28
N ILE A 177 -10.21 -10.95 9.14
CA ILE A 177 -9.11 -10.09 8.72
C ILE A 177 -9.19 -8.77 9.48
N ALA A 178 -8.08 -8.35 10.08
CA ALA A 178 -8.00 -7.06 10.77
C ALA A 178 -8.08 -5.88 9.79
N ARG A 179 -8.75 -4.79 10.20
CA ARG A 179 -8.91 -3.57 9.38
C ARG A 179 -7.57 -2.92 9.01
N GLU A 180 -6.55 -3.10 9.84
CA GLU A 180 -5.18 -2.60 9.60
C GLU A 180 -4.50 -3.33 8.43
N LYS A 181 -4.93 -4.54 8.11
CA LYS A 181 -4.40 -5.31 6.96
C LYS A 181 -5.07 -4.92 5.64
N LEU A 182 -6.11 -4.08 5.68
CA LEU A 182 -6.87 -3.63 4.52
C LEU A 182 -6.57 -2.16 4.21
N GLY A 183 -6.23 -1.92 2.95
CA GLY A 183 -6.10 -0.59 2.38
C GLY A 183 -7.43 -0.07 1.87
N ASP A 184 -7.37 0.64 0.76
CA ASP A 184 -8.54 1.27 0.15
C ASP A 184 -9.38 0.25 -0.62
N ILE A 185 -10.69 0.53 -0.68
CA ILE A 185 -11.67 -0.24 -1.45
C ILE A 185 -12.24 0.67 -2.52
N ILE A 186 -11.96 0.35 -3.77
CA ILE A 186 -12.36 1.12 -4.94
C ILE A 186 -13.57 0.44 -5.57
N LEU A 187 -14.74 1.08 -5.51
CA LEU A 187 -15.97 0.55 -6.10
C LEU A 187 -15.94 0.69 -7.62
N GLN A 188 -16.31 -0.38 -8.32
CA GLN A 188 -16.42 -0.46 -9.79
C GLN A 188 -17.89 -0.45 -10.26
N GLY A 189 -18.76 0.23 -9.49
CA GLY A 189 -20.20 0.24 -9.74
C GLY A 189 -20.80 -1.17 -9.73
N GLU A 190 -21.38 -1.59 -10.85
CA GLU A 190 -22.05 -2.90 -10.97
C GLU A 190 -21.09 -4.09 -11.12
N LYS A 191 -19.83 -3.85 -11.48
CA LYS A 191 -18.84 -4.93 -11.70
C LYS A 191 -18.31 -5.50 -10.38
N GLY A 192 -18.36 -4.73 -9.29
CA GLY A 192 -17.84 -5.10 -7.98
C GLY A 192 -16.88 -4.06 -7.42
N ALA A 193 -15.75 -4.51 -6.87
CA ALA A 193 -14.78 -3.62 -6.22
C ALA A 193 -13.35 -4.15 -6.32
N HIS A 194 -12.38 -3.23 -6.33
CA HIS A 194 -10.96 -3.55 -6.12
C HIS A 194 -10.60 -3.27 -4.68
N VAL A 195 -9.90 -4.21 -4.04
CA VAL A 195 -9.47 -4.10 -2.64
C VAL A 195 -7.97 -4.21 -2.56
N LEU A 196 -7.37 -3.31 -1.79
CA LEU A 196 -5.96 -3.39 -1.47
C LEU A 196 -5.74 -4.09 -0.13
N ILE A 197 -4.79 -5.01 -0.12
CA ILE A 197 -4.50 -5.87 1.03
C ILE A 197 -3.01 -6.17 1.15
N VAL A 198 -2.59 -6.60 2.34
CA VAL A 198 -1.27 -7.18 2.58
C VAL A 198 -1.13 -8.44 1.71
N PRO A 199 -0.01 -8.61 0.97
CA PRO A 199 0.22 -9.75 0.08
C PRO A 199 0.04 -11.12 0.75
N GLU A 200 0.39 -11.22 2.04
CA GLU A 200 0.28 -12.44 2.85
C GLU A 200 -1.16 -12.96 2.98
N LEU A 201 -2.16 -12.10 2.80
CA LEU A 201 -3.57 -12.45 2.96
C LEU A 201 -4.31 -12.64 1.64
N VAL A 202 -3.63 -12.55 0.50
CA VAL A 202 -4.26 -12.65 -0.82
C VAL A 202 -4.92 -14.02 -1.02
N ASP A 203 -4.16 -15.09 -0.81
CA ASP A 203 -4.65 -16.47 -0.97
C ASP A 203 -5.76 -16.79 0.03
N PHE A 204 -5.64 -16.28 1.25
CA PHE A 204 -6.67 -16.43 2.28
C PHE A 204 -7.97 -15.74 1.89
N LEU A 205 -7.91 -14.49 1.41
CA LEU A 205 -9.11 -13.76 1.01
C LEU A 205 -9.75 -14.39 -0.23
N MET A 206 -8.94 -14.82 -1.21
CA MET A 206 -9.43 -15.49 -2.42
C MET A 206 -10.14 -16.82 -2.14
N SER A 207 -9.70 -17.56 -1.12
CA SER A 207 -10.29 -18.86 -0.77
C SER A 207 -11.46 -18.78 0.20
N THR A 208 -11.63 -17.65 0.91
CA THR A 208 -12.64 -17.54 1.96
C THR A 208 -13.80 -16.59 1.61
N LEU A 209 -13.60 -15.65 0.70
CA LEU A 209 -14.59 -14.65 0.34
C LEU A 209 -15.44 -15.08 -0.86
N ASP A 210 -16.50 -15.84 -0.58
CA ASP A 210 -17.45 -16.33 -1.60
C ASP A 210 -18.68 -15.44 -1.77
N LYS A 211 -18.99 -14.60 -0.76
CA LYS A 211 -20.19 -13.77 -0.73
C LYS A 211 -19.90 -12.40 -0.12
N VAL A 212 -20.48 -11.37 -0.71
CA VAL A 212 -20.55 -10.01 -0.17
C VAL A 212 -22.03 -9.64 -0.06
N ALA A 213 -22.47 -9.25 1.13
CA ALA A 213 -23.89 -9.10 1.46
C ALA A 213 -24.69 -10.37 1.08
N ASN A 214 -25.51 -10.32 0.03
CA ASN A 214 -26.29 -11.46 -0.47
C ASN A 214 -25.88 -11.91 -1.89
N VAL A 215 -24.79 -11.35 -2.44
CA VAL A 215 -24.31 -11.62 -3.80
C VAL A 215 -23.11 -12.55 -3.73
N SER A 216 -23.11 -13.60 -4.56
CA SER A 216 -21.95 -14.46 -4.75
C SER A 216 -20.86 -13.73 -5.53
N VAL A 217 -19.63 -13.75 -5.02
CA VAL A 217 -18.50 -13.05 -5.61
C VAL A 217 -17.37 -14.01 -5.98
N SER A 218 -16.55 -13.60 -6.95
CA SER A 218 -15.31 -14.24 -7.32
C SER A 218 -14.16 -13.27 -7.10
N CYS A 219 -13.15 -13.73 -6.37
CA CYS A 219 -11.96 -12.95 -6.05
C CYS A 219 -10.77 -13.38 -6.91
N THR A 220 -10.14 -12.43 -7.60
CA THR A 220 -8.94 -12.68 -8.41
C THR A 220 -7.88 -11.64 -8.12
N GLN A 221 -6.62 -12.05 -7.93
CA GLN A 221 -5.51 -11.11 -7.81
C GLN A 221 -5.29 -10.38 -9.14
N ILE A 222 -5.12 -9.06 -9.08
CA ILE A 222 -4.82 -8.21 -10.24
C ILE A 222 -3.50 -7.47 -10.01
N PRO A 223 -2.73 -7.16 -11.08
CA PRO A 223 -1.56 -6.32 -10.94
C PRO A 223 -1.99 -4.89 -10.58
N LEU A 224 -1.17 -4.19 -9.79
CA LEU A 224 -1.45 -2.79 -9.39
C LEU A 224 -1.66 -1.85 -10.58
N LEU A 225 -1.06 -2.15 -11.74
CA LEU A 225 -1.23 -1.36 -12.96
C LEU A 225 -2.61 -1.50 -13.59
N ALA A 226 -3.34 -2.59 -13.29
CA ALA A 226 -4.70 -2.83 -13.77
C ALA A 226 -5.78 -2.26 -12.83
N LEU A 227 -5.38 -1.52 -11.78
CA LEU A 227 -6.32 -0.81 -10.93
C LEU A 227 -7.03 0.27 -11.75
N GLU A 228 -8.28 -0.01 -12.12
CA GLU A 228 -9.20 0.99 -12.64
C GLU A 228 -9.55 1.95 -11.49
N TYR A 229 -8.82 3.06 -11.37
CA TYR A 229 -9.19 4.15 -10.47
C TYR A 229 -9.57 5.37 -11.31
N GLU A 230 -10.68 6.02 -10.98
CA GLU A 230 -10.99 7.32 -11.56
C GLU A 230 -10.11 8.36 -10.86
N PRO A 231 -9.21 9.07 -11.57
CA PRO A 231 -8.54 10.20 -10.97
C PRO A 231 -9.61 11.23 -10.56
N PRO A 232 -9.52 11.82 -9.35
CA PRO A 232 -10.49 12.78 -8.85
C PRO A 232 -10.61 13.89 -9.89
N ARG A 233 -11.81 14.00 -10.46
CA ARG A 233 -12.13 15.09 -11.38
C ARG A 233 -12.21 16.36 -10.54
N THR A 234 -11.13 17.13 -10.55
CA THR A 234 -11.14 18.48 -9.97
C THR A 234 -12.12 19.32 -10.77
N GLN A 235 -13.34 19.48 -10.27
CA GLN A 235 -14.32 20.40 -10.85
C GLN A 235 -14.00 21.80 -10.36
N SER A 236 -13.32 22.59 -11.19
CA SER A 236 -13.16 24.02 -10.93
C SER A 236 -14.49 24.71 -11.21
N PHE A 237 -15.19 25.16 -10.16
CA PHE A 237 -16.35 26.03 -10.28
C PHE A 237 -15.89 27.49 -10.10
N LYS A 238 -16.53 28.40 -10.83
CA LYS A 238 -16.37 29.85 -10.64
C LYS A 238 -17.72 30.41 -10.23
N THR A 239 -17.77 30.99 -9.03
CA THR A 239 -18.99 31.63 -8.50
C THR A 239 -18.67 33.07 -8.14
N VAL A 240 -19.62 33.97 -8.40
CA VAL A 240 -19.54 35.38 -7.99
C VAL A 240 -20.38 35.53 -6.75
N GLU A 241 -19.73 35.53 -5.59
CA GLU A 241 -20.39 35.74 -4.30
C GLU A 241 -20.35 37.22 -3.91
N ALA A 242 -21.44 37.72 -3.33
CA ALA A 242 -21.54 39.11 -2.87
C ALA A 242 -20.64 39.41 -1.64
N SER A 243 -20.17 38.36 -0.95
CA SER A 243 -19.32 38.47 0.24
C SER A 243 -18.37 37.28 0.36
N LEU A 244 -17.11 37.50 0.77
CA LEU A 244 -16.07 36.47 1.00
C LEU A 244 -16.28 35.66 2.29
N ARG A 245 -17.53 35.46 2.69
CA ARG A 245 -17.83 34.67 3.88
C ARG A 245 -17.59 33.19 3.61
N VAL A 246 -16.99 32.49 4.58
CA VAL A 246 -16.62 31.07 4.45
C VAL A 246 -17.85 30.19 4.25
N ASP A 247 -18.98 30.52 4.88
CA ASP A 247 -20.27 29.84 4.70
C ASP A 247 -20.82 30.01 3.27
N ALA A 248 -20.68 31.18 2.66
CA ALA A 248 -21.10 31.42 1.27
C ALA A 248 -20.25 30.62 0.27
N LEU A 249 -18.93 30.62 0.47
CA LEU A 249 -17.99 29.83 -0.35
C LEU A 249 -18.22 28.32 -0.21
N ALA A 250 -18.46 27.83 1.02
CA ALA A 250 -18.76 26.42 1.27
C ALA A 250 -20.08 26.01 0.62
N SER A 251 -21.10 26.87 0.68
CA SER A 251 -22.37 26.63 0.01
C SER A 251 -22.23 26.50 -1.50
N ALA A 252 -21.55 27.46 -2.13
CA ALA A 252 -21.30 27.48 -3.57
C ALA A 252 -20.48 26.29 -4.06
N GLY A 253 -19.47 25.86 -3.28
CA GLY A 253 -18.58 24.78 -3.67
C GLY A 253 -19.10 23.37 -3.42
N PHE A 254 -19.89 23.19 -2.36
CA PHE A 254 -20.39 21.86 -1.96
C PHE A 254 -21.87 21.65 -2.27
N LYS A 255 -22.58 22.65 -2.82
CA LYS A 255 -24.02 22.61 -3.14
C LYS A 255 -24.88 22.15 -1.94
N ILE A 256 -24.51 22.57 -0.73
CA ILE A 256 -25.12 22.07 0.51
C ILE A 256 -26.47 22.76 0.82
N LEU A 257 -26.84 23.86 0.13
CA LEU A 257 -27.99 24.69 0.52
C LEU A 257 -29.12 24.84 -0.51
N ASP A 258 -29.14 24.10 -1.62
CA ASP A 258 -30.30 24.11 -2.54
C ASP A 258 -31.31 23.02 -2.13
N LEU A 259 -32.02 23.26 -1.03
CA LEU A 259 -33.32 22.65 -0.73
C LEU A 259 -34.32 23.77 -0.46
N ASN A 260 -34.90 24.33 -1.53
CA ASN A 260 -36.22 24.95 -1.51
C ASN A 260 -36.82 25.01 -2.91
#